data_AF-A0A4Q7SKC3-F1
#
_entry.id   AF-A0A4Q7SKC3-F1
#
_cell.length_a   1.000
_cell.length_b   1.000
_cell.length_c   1.000
_cell.angle_alpha   90.00
_cell.angle_beta   90.00
_cell.angle_gamma   90.00
#
_symmetry.space_group_name_H-M   'P 1'
#
loop_
_entity.id
_entity.type
_entity.pdbx_description
1 polymer ?
#
loop_
_entity_poly.entity_id
_entity_poly.type
_entity_poly.pdbx_seq_one_letter_code
_entity_poly.pdbx_strand_id
1 'polypeptide(L)'
;MINTIAELDRIRDDSKKLVTTRAMASAGAAVVPIPGADIVADIGLLTKLLPEISKRFGLDHDQVQKLEPQLAQQAFVMASSLGNTMIGRMVTKRIVVALLRRMGARIAVGSMAKFIPFAGSAVAASISFGAMKLAGNSHVDDCYKTALALLPADQRALANA
;
A
#
# COMPACT_ATOMS: atom_id res chain seq x y z
N MET A 1 -10.83 -12.69 24.37
CA MET A 1 -12.13 -12.05 24.12
C MET A 1 -11.99 -10.64 24.67
N ILE A 2 -12.14 -9.62 23.82
CA ILE A 2 -11.94 -8.22 24.22
C ILE A 2 -13.15 -7.83 25.06
N ASN A 3 -12.93 -7.36 26.29
CA ASN A 3 -14.03 -7.14 27.24
C ASN A 3 -14.14 -5.68 27.70
N THR A 4 -13.21 -4.82 27.32
CA THR A 4 -13.19 -3.41 27.75
C THR A 4 -12.81 -2.48 26.59
N ILE A 5 -13.30 -1.24 26.63
CA ILE A 5 -12.93 -0.23 25.62
C ILE A 5 -11.43 0.10 25.69
N ALA A 6 -10.86 0.18 26.89
CA ALA A 6 -9.43 0.46 27.06
C ALA A 6 -8.52 -0.63 26.46
N GLU A 7 -8.96 -1.89 26.45
CA GLU A 7 -8.29 -2.97 25.73
C GLU A 7 -8.45 -2.81 24.22
N LEU A 8 -9.67 -2.49 23.76
CA LEU A 8 -9.97 -2.28 22.34
C LEU A 8 -9.17 -1.11 21.73
N ASP A 9 -9.05 0.01 22.45
CA ASP A 9 -8.26 1.18 22.05
C ASP A 9 -6.76 0.86 21.98
N ARG A 10 -6.23 0.09 22.95
CA ARG A 10 -4.84 -0.37 22.89
C ARG A 10 -4.58 -1.23 21.65
N ILE A 11 -5.50 -2.15 21.33
CA ILE A 11 -5.40 -2.99 20.13
C ILE A 11 -5.43 -2.14 18.86
N ARG A 12 -6.28 -1.11 18.79
CA ARG A 12 -6.31 -0.15 17.67
C ARG A 12 -4.96 0.53 17.50
N ASP A 13 -4.43 1.10 18.57
CA ASP A 13 -3.21 1.91 18.50
C ASP A 13 -1.99 1.05 18.14
N ASP A 14 -1.90 -0.17 18.69
CA ASP A 14 -0.86 -1.13 18.32
C ASP A 14 -0.99 -1.64 16.88
N SER A 15 -2.23 -1.80 16.39
CA SER A 15 -2.46 -2.15 14.99
C SER A 15 -2.06 -1.01 14.05
N LYS A 16 -2.32 0.26 14.41
CA LYS A 16 -1.85 1.43 13.62
C LYS A 16 -0.31 1.55 13.60
N LYS A 17 0.37 1.18 14.69
CA LYS A 17 1.84 1.05 14.71
C LYS A 17 2.31 -0.04 13.76
N LEU A 18 1.68 -1.22 13.78
CA LEU A 18 2.00 -2.30 12.85
C LEU A 18 1.82 -1.88 11.38
N VAL A 19 0.70 -1.21 11.06
CA VAL A 19 0.44 -0.65 9.72
C VAL A 19 1.57 0.29 9.31
N THR A 20 2.00 1.17 10.20
CA THR A 20 3.11 2.12 9.94
C THR A 20 4.41 1.38 9.63
N THR A 21 4.73 0.32 10.39
CA THR A 21 5.92 -0.51 10.13
C THR A 21 5.85 -1.19 8.77
N ARG A 22 4.70 -1.76 8.38
CA ARG A 22 4.53 -2.37 7.06
C ARG A 22 4.52 -1.35 5.92
N ALA A 23 4.00 -0.15 6.16
CA ALA A 23 4.07 0.97 5.22
C ALA A 23 5.52 1.41 4.97
N MET A 24 6.39 1.40 5.99
CA MET A 24 7.82 1.64 5.77
C MET A 24 8.49 0.54 4.93
N ALA A 25 8.11 -0.72 5.12
CA ALA A 25 8.62 -1.81 4.27
C ALA A 25 8.16 -1.66 2.80
N SER A 26 6.90 -1.28 2.59
CA SER A 26 6.29 -0.97 1.29
C SER A 26 7.02 0.18 0.58
N ALA A 27 7.27 1.28 1.30
CA ALA A 27 8.09 2.40 0.82
C ALA A 27 9.51 1.97 0.37
N GLY A 28 10.12 1.04 1.11
CA GLY A 28 11.41 0.44 0.76
C GLY A 28 11.37 -0.45 -0.49
N ALA A 29 10.24 -1.10 -0.78
CA ALA A 29 10.07 -1.85 -2.02
C ALA A 29 9.92 -0.92 -3.24
N ALA A 30 9.26 0.23 -3.07
CA ALA A 30 9.02 1.22 -4.13
C ALA A 30 10.28 1.93 -4.66
N VAL A 31 11.41 1.84 -3.94
CA VAL A 31 12.69 2.39 -4.42
C VAL A 31 13.51 1.40 -5.25
N VAL A 32 13.08 0.14 -5.34
CA VAL A 32 13.76 -0.90 -6.13
C VAL A 32 13.49 -0.66 -7.62
N PRO A 33 14.52 -0.55 -8.49
CA PRO A 33 14.36 -0.23 -9.91
C PRO A 33 13.91 -1.45 -10.76
N ILE A 34 12.95 -2.23 -10.25
CA ILE A 34 12.36 -3.38 -10.95
C ILE A 34 10.88 -3.05 -11.24
N PRO A 35 10.50 -2.86 -12.51
CA PRO A 35 9.13 -2.52 -12.88
C PRO A 35 8.11 -3.53 -12.33
N GLY A 36 7.14 -3.05 -11.54
CA GLY A 36 6.03 -3.85 -11.00
C GLY A 36 6.37 -4.72 -9.79
N ALA A 37 7.62 -4.74 -9.31
CA ALA A 37 8.00 -5.50 -8.13
C ALA A 37 7.42 -4.91 -6.83
N ASP A 38 7.34 -3.58 -6.77
CA ASP A 38 6.73 -2.81 -5.68
C ASP A 38 5.26 -3.17 -5.48
N ILE A 39 4.48 -3.27 -6.56
CA ILE A 39 3.05 -3.65 -6.51
C ILE A 39 2.88 -5.06 -5.94
N VAL A 40 3.67 -6.03 -6.41
CA VAL A 40 3.61 -7.41 -5.93
C VAL A 40 4.00 -7.48 -4.44
N ALA A 41 5.03 -6.74 -4.04
CA ALA A 41 5.44 -6.64 -2.64
C ALA A 41 4.32 -6.02 -1.78
N ASP A 42 3.69 -4.94 -2.23
CA ASP A 42 2.61 -4.25 -1.53
C ASP A 42 1.38 -5.16 -1.34
N ILE A 43 0.97 -5.91 -2.37
CA ILE A 43 -0.11 -6.91 -2.28
C ILE A 43 0.25 -8.02 -1.29
N GLY A 44 1.50 -8.51 -1.35
CA GLY A 44 1.99 -9.53 -0.43
C GLY A 44 2.00 -9.06 1.03
N LEU A 45 2.35 -7.79 1.26
CA LEU A 45 2.32 -7.17 2.58
C LEU A 45 0.89 -7.03 3.10
N LEU A 46 -0.05 -6.57 2.27
CA LEU A 46 -1.47 -6.43 2.64
C LEU A 46 -2.14 -7.77 2.94
N THR A 47 -1.91 -8.77 2.08
CA THR A 47 -2.47 -10.13 2.26
C THR A 47 -2.03 -10.77 3.59
N LYS A 48 -0.88 -10.35 4.15
CA LYS A 48 -0.43 -10.77 5.49
C LYS A 48 -0.91 -9.83 6.59
N LEU A 49 -0.89 -8.53 6.35
CA LEU A 49 -1.22 -7.50 7.34
C LEU A 49 -2.70 -7.49 7.71
N LEU A 50 -3.61 -7.54 6.74
CA LEU A 50 -5.05 -7.43 7.00
C LEU A 50 -5.57 -8.59 7.87
N PRO A 51 -5.22 -9.87 7.59
CA PRO A 51 -5.62 -10.96 8.46
C PRO A 51 -4.97 -10.88 9.85
N GLU A 52 -3.71 -10.42 9.94
CA GLU A 52 -3.05 -10.20 11.23
C GLU A 52 -3.77 -9.15 12.07
N ILE A 53 -4.24 -8.06 11.46
CA ILE A 53 -5.08 -7.05 12.11
C ILE A 53 -6.39 -7.68 12.59
N SER A 54 -7.13 -8.37 11.72
CA SER A 54 -8.40 -9.02 12.10
C SER A 54 -8.22 -9.96 13.31
N LYS A 55 -7.14 -10.76 13.31
CA LYS A 55 -6.80 -11.67 14.42
C LYS A 55 -6.55 -10.92 15.74
N ARG A 56 -5.91 -9.75 15.71
CA ARG A 56 -5.69 -8.91 16.92
C ARG A 56 -7.00 -8.41 17.51
N PHE A 57 -8.02 -8.16 16.68
CA PHE A 57 -9.37 -7.80 17.13
C PHE A 57 -10.23 -9.01 17.51
N GLY A 58 -9.70 -10.23 17.42
CA GLY A 58 -10.47 -11.46 17.67
C GLY A 58 -11.51 -11.74 16.58
N LEU A 59 -11.38 -11.11 15.41
CA LEU A 59 -12.26 -11.29 14.26
C LEU A 59 -11.63 -12.36 13.37
N ASP A 60 -12.21 -13.56 13.38
CA ASP A 60 -11.77 -14.63 12.49
C ASP A 60 -12.28 -14.36 11.07
N HIS A 61 -11.35 -14.21 10.14
CA HIS A 61 -11.61 -13.94 8.71
C HIS A 61 -10.74 -14.88 7.86
N ASP A 62 -10.59 -16.15 8.27
CA ASP A 62 -9.79 -17.16 7.54
C ASP A 62 -10.37 -17.53 6.14
N GLN A 63 -11.29 -16.72 5.58
CA GLN A 63 -11.83 -16.83 4.22
C GLN A 63 -11.65 -15.56 3.35
N VAL A 64 -10.64 -14.71 3.61
CA VAL A 64 -10.30 -13.69 2.61
C VAL A 64 -9.63 -14.38 1.43
N GLN A 65 -10.29 -14.37 0.26
CA GLN A 65 -9.74 -14.84 -1.01
C GLN A 65 -8.29 -14.40 -1.10
N LYS A 66 -7.37 -15.38 -1.10
CA LYS A 66 -5.98 -15.13 -1.47
C LYS A 66 -6.07 -14.52 -2.86
N LEU A 67 -5.85 -13.21 -2.97
CA LEU A 67 -5.64 -12.61 -4.27
C LEU A 67 -4.33 -13.21 -4.75
N GLU A 68 -4.42 -14.29 -5.51
CA GLU A 68 -3.27 -15.06 -5.94
C GLU A 68 -2.31 -14.07 -6.59
N PRO A 69 -1.03 -14.02 -6.17
CA PRO A 69 -0.06 -13.13 -6.79
C PRO A 69 -0.04 -13.30 -8.31
N GLN A 70 -0.34 -14.50 -8.81
CA GLN A 70 -0.53 -14.79 -10.23
C GLN A 70 -1.75 -14.10 -10.84
N LEU A 71 -2.87 -13.98 -10.14
CA LEU A 71 -4.06 -13.26 -10.61
C LEU A 71 -3.81 -11.75 -10.66
N ALA A 72 -3.15 -11.20 -9.63
CA ALA A 72 -2.74 -9.80 -9.61
C ALA A 72 -1.69 -9.50 -10.70
N GLN A 73 -0.73 -10.40 -10.89
CA GLN A 73 0.27 -10.31 -11.95
C GLN A 73 -0.36 -10.49 -13.34
N GLN A 74 -1.35 -11.36 -13.50
CA GLN A 74 -2.11 -11.52 -14.74
C GLN A 74 -2.97 -10.29 -15.02
N ALA A 75 -3.62 -9.71 -14.02
CA ALA A 75 -4.34 -8.44 -14.16
C ALA A 75 -3.38 -7.30 -14.54
N PHE A 76 -2.18 -7.27 -13.98
CA PHE A 76 -1.13 -6.34 -14.39
C PHE A 76 -0.63 -6.61 -15.82
N VAL A 77 -0.39 -7.87 -16.20
CA VAL A 77 -0.02 -8.27 -17.56
C VAL A 77 -1.13 -7.94 -18.55
N MET A 78 -2.41 -8.08 -18.18
CA MET A 78 -3.55 -7.70 -19.00
C MET A 78 -3.71 -6.18 -19.09
N ALA A 79 -3.56 -5.45 -17.99
CA ALA A 79 -3.58 -3.99 -17.96
C ALA A 79 -2.41 -3.39 -18.75
N SER A 80 -1.24 -4.01 -18.68
CA SER A 80 -0.07 -3.64 -19.49
C SER A 80 -0.13 -4.17 -20.92
N SER A 81 -0.90 -5.24 -21.20
CA SER A 81 -1.12 -5.78 -22.55
C SER A 81 -2.25 -5.10 -23.32
N LEU A 82 -3.14 -4.34 -22.66
CA LEU A 82 -3.90 -3.27 -23.33
C LEU A 82 -2.97 -2.24 -23.99
N GLY A 83 -1.70 -2.17 -23.57
CA GLY A 83 -0.61 -1.45 -24.23
C GLY A 83 0.23 -2.26 -25.23
N ASN A 84 -0.11 -3.53 -25.51
CA ASN A 84 0.63 -4.41 -26.44
C ASN A 84 0.24 -4.23 -27.92
N THR A 85 -0.25 -3.05 -28.30
CA THR A 85 -0.18 -2.66 -29.70
C THR A 85 1.30 -2.43 -30.01
N MET A 86 1.91 -3.28 -30.83
CA MET A 86 3.30 -3.13 -31.27
C MET A 86 3.61 -1.71 -31.82
N ILE A 87 2.57 -1.00 -32.29
CA ILE A 87 2.59 0.41 -32.68
C ILE A 87 2.89 1.33 -31.48
N GLY A 88 2.21 1.11 -30.34
CA GLY A 88 2.38 1.87 -29.12
C GLY A 88 3.80 1.78 -28.55
N ARG A 89 4.44 0.61 -28.56
CA ARG A 89 5.80 0.46 -27.98
C ARG A 89 6.87 1.24 -28.74
N MET A 90 6.77 1.32 -30.08
CA MET A 90 7.74 2.02 -30.92
C MET A 90 7.50 3.54 -30.92
N VAL A 91 6.23 3.96 -30.91
CA VAL A 91 5.83 5.36 -30.72
C VAL A 91 6.18 5.84 -29.31
N THR A 92 5.82 5.07 -28.28
CA THR A 92 6.16 5.37 -26.88
C THR A 92 7.65 5.37 -26.66
N LYS A 93 8.45 4.44 -27.22
CA LYS A 93 9.92 4.55 -27.13
C LYS A 93 10.44 5.85 -27.73
N ARG A 94 9.93 6.28 -28.89
CA ARG A 94 10.34 7.54 -29.50
C ARG A 94 9.89 8.75 -28.68
N ILE A 95 8.67 8.74 -28.14
CA ILE A 95 8.14 9.79 -27.28
C ILE A 95 8.91 9.85 -25.97
N VAL A 96 9.12 8.71 -25.29
CA VAL A 96 9.90 8.60 -24.06
C VAL A 96 11.34 9.02 -24.30
N VAL A 97 12.00 8.56 -25.36
CA VAL A 97 13.38 8.99 -25.71
C VAL A 97 13.41 10.48 -26.08
N ALA A 98 12.40 11.02 -26.76
CA ALA A 98 12.30 12.45 -27.07
C ALA A 98 12.03 13.28 -25.80
N LEU A 99 11.20 12.79 -24.88
CA LEU A 99 10.94 13.41 -23.58
C LEU A 99 12.22 13.40 -22.74
N LEU A 100 12.90 12.25 -22.66
CA LEU A 100 14.19 12.10 -21.97
C LEU A 100 15.27 12.97 -22.60
N ARG A 101 15.32 13.14 -23.93
CA ARG A 101 16.23 14.06 -24.61
C ARG A 101 15.87 15.52 -24.34
N ARG A 102 14.59 15.88 -24.33
CA ARG A 102 14.11 17.24 -24.05
C ARG A 102 14.32 17.61 -22.57
N MET A 103 14.17 16.65 -21.67
CA MET A 103 14.51 16.79 -20.25
C MET A 103 16.04 16.80 -20.07
N GLY A 104 16.77 15.91 -20.71
CA GLY A 104 18.24 15.83 -20.69
C GLY A 104 18.93 17.09 -21.20
N ALA A 105 18.41 17.70 -22.26
CA ALA A 105 18.90 18.99 -22.78
C ALA A 105 18.63 20.16 -21.82
N ARG A 106 17.56 20.09 -21.00
CA ARG A 106 17.29 21.05 -19.92
C ARG A 106 18.15 20.83 -18.68
N ILE A 107 18.54 19.58 -18.44
CA ILE A 107 19.35 19.15 -17.29
C ILE A 107 20.83 19.52 -17.46
N ALA A 108 21.32 19.68 -18.70
CA ALA A 108 22.70 20.09 -18.98
C ALA A 108 23.05 21.54 -18.56
N VAL A 109 22.06 22.38 -18.24
CA VAL A 109 22.27 23.83 -17.99
C VAL A 109 22.48 24.18 -16.51
N GLY A 110 22.43 23.23 -15.57
CA GLY A 110 22.91 23.54 -14.22
C GLY A 110 22.59 22.48 -13.17
N SER A 111 23.63 21.84 -12.64
CA SER A 111 23.82 21.18 -11.33
C SER A 111 22.67 20.55 -10.51
N MET A 112 21.46 20.40 -11.03
CA MET A 112 20.30 19.80 -10.36
C MET A 112 19.97 18.39 -10.90
N ALA A 113 20.70 17.94 -11.93
CA ALA A 113 20.62 16.60 -12.52
C ALA A 113 20.72 15.47 -11.48
N LYS A 114 21.51 15.69 -10.43
CA LYS A 114 21.87 14.70 -9.41
C LYS A 114 20.73 14.40 -8.43
N PHE A 115 19.73 15.29 -8.32
CA PHE A 115 18.59 15.11 -7.41
C PHE A 115 17.40 14.40 -8.06
N ILE A 116 17.34 14.35 -9.39
CA ILE A 116 16.21 13.78 -10.14
C ILE A 116 16.06 12.26 -9.93
N PRO A 117 17.15 11.44 -9.87
CA PRO A 117 17.02 10.01 -9.58
C PRO A 117 16.44 9.74 -8.19
N PHE A 118 16.87 10.50 -7.19
CA PHE A 118 16.43 10.34 -5.81
C PHE A 118 15.04 10.95 -5.55
N ALA A 119 14.69 12.03 -6.25
CA ALA A 119 13.36 12.64 -6.16
C ALA A 119 12.27 11.68 -6.64
N GLY A 120 12.50 10.94 -7.73
CA GLY A 120 11.58 9.91 -8.20
C GLY A 120 11.34 8.81 -7.17
N SER A 121 12.43 8.29 -6.57
CA SER A 121 12.35 7.28 -5.50
C SER A 121 11.66 7.81 -4.24
N ALA A 122 11.91 9.06 -3.85
CA ALA A 122 11.25 9.67 -2.70
C ALA A 122 9.73 9.83 -2.92
N VAL A 123 9.32 10.29 -4.10
CA VAL A 123 7.90 10.39 -4.47
C VAL A 123 7.26 9.01 -4.49
N ALA A 124 7.86 8.03 -5.17
CA ALA A 124 7.35 6.66 -5.23
C ALA A 124 7.22 6.04 -3.82
N ALA A 125 8.25 6.17 -2.98
CA ALA A 125 8.23 5.72 -1.60
C ALA A 125 7.11 6.37 -0.78
N SER A 126 6.88 7.68 -0.96
CA SER A 126 5.81 8.40 -0.25
C SER A 126 4.41 7.94 -0.68
N ILE A 127 4.21 7.68 -1.98
CA ILE A 127 2.95 7.18 -2.51
C ILE A 127 2.68 5.77 -1.99
N SER A 128 3.66 4.88 -2.08
CA SER A 128 3.56 3.50 -1.60
C SER A 128 3.31 3.45 -0.08
N PHE A 129 4.07 4.22 0.71
CA PHE A 129 3.82 4.40 2.15
C PHE A 129 2.39 4.89 2.43
N GLY A 130 1.96 5.95 1.75
CA GLY A 130 0.65 6.57 1.94
C GLY A 130 -0.49 5.61 1.63
N ALA A 131 -0.40 4.89 0.52
CA ALA A 131 -1.38 3.89 0.11
C ALA A 131 -1.49 2.75 1.13
N MET A 132 -0.35 2.20 1.57
CA MET A 132 -0.33 1.14 2.60
C MET A 132 -0.91 1.63 3.93
N LYS A 133 -0.57 2.85 4.34
CA LYS A 133 -1.07 3.45 5.58
C LYS A 133 -2.58 3.68 5.53
N LEU A 134 -3.09 4.19 4.40
CA LEU A 134 -4.51 4.43 4.20
C LEU A 134 -5.31 3.13 4.25
N ALA A 135 -4.90 2.13 3.45
CA ALA A 135 -5.58 0.84 3.39
C ALA A 135 -5.54 0.11 4.74
N GLY A 136 -4.38 0.04 5.37
CA GLY A 136 -4.21 -0.62 6.66
C GLY A 136 -5.01 0.07 7.79
N ASN A 137 -4.95 1.41 7.88
CA ASN A 137 -5.68 2.13 8.92
C ASN A 137 -7.20 2.07 8.72
N SER A 138 -7.68 2.12 7.48
CA SER A 138 -9.11 1.93 7.19
C SER A 138 -9.59 0.58 7.72
N HIS A 139 -8.83 -0.50 7.45
CA HIS A 139 -9.17 -1.83 7.95
C HIS A 139 -9.12 -1.92 9.48
N VAL A 140 -8.14 -1.28 10.13
CA VAL A 140 -8.09 -1.17 11.60
C VAL A 140 -9.34 -0.51 12.14
N ASP A 141 -9.78 0.60 11.53
CA ASP A 141 -10.95 1.35 11.99
C ASP A 141 -12.25 0.53 11.79
N ASP A 142 -12.34 -0.26 10.72
CA ASP A 142 -13.48 -1.16 10.48
C ASP A 142 -13.52 -2.35 11.44
N CYS A 143 -12.37 -2.97 11.72
CA CYS A 143 -12.26 -4.00 12.75
C CYS A 143 -12.59 -3.45 14.14
N TYR A 144 -12.14 -2.23 14.45
CA TYR A 144 -12.44 -1.55 15.71
C TYR A 144 -13.94 -1.33 15.88
N LYS A 145 -14.63 -0.77 14.87
CA LYS A 145 -16.09 -0.57 14.90
C LYS A 145 -16.82 -1.89 15.09
N THR A 146 -16.40 -2.94 14.39
CA THR A 146 -16.99 -4.27 14.49
C THR A 146 -16.83 -4.86 15.88
N ALA A 147 -15.61 -4.81 16.45
CA ALA A 147 -15.33 -5.31 17.79
C ALA A 147 -16.03 -4.46 18.88
N LEU A 148 -16.13 -3.15 18.71
CA LEU A 148 -16.88 -2.25 19.59
C LEU A 148 -18.37 -2.64 19.65
N ALA A 149 -18.97 -3.00 18.51
CA ALA A 149 -20.36 -3.43 18.46
C ALA A 149 -20.62 -4.74 19.22
N LEU A 150 -19.58 -5.57 19.40
CA LEU A 150 -19.65 -6.85 20.13
C LEU A 150 -19.40 -6.69 21.63
N LEU A 151 -19.02 -5.51 22.12
CA LEU A 151 -18.78 -5.28 23.55
C LEU A 151 -20.08 -5.29 24.39
N PRO A 152 -19.99 -5.63 25.69
CA PRO A 152 -21.08 -5.49 26.65
C PRO A 152 -21.72 -4.09 26.63
N ALA A 153 -23.03 -4.00 26.93
CA ALA A 153 -23.79 -2.76 26.81
C ALA A 153 -23.32 -1.66 27.78
N ASP A 154 -22.90 -2.04 28.98
CA ASP A 154 -22.30 -1.16 30.00
C ASP A 154 -21.00 -0.53 29.48
N GLN A 155 -20.16 -1.32 28.83
CA GLN A 155 -18.94 -0.83 28.18
C GLN A 155 -19.30 0.09 27.02
N ARG A 156 -20.18 -0.32 26.09
CA ARG A 156 -20.58 0.53 24.96
C ARG A 156 -21.13 1.90 25.39
N ALA A 157 -21.82 2.00 26.53
CA ALA A 157 -22.29 3.27 27.05
C ALA A 157 -21.13 4.22 27.43
N LEU A 158 -20.02 3.69 27.96
CA LEU A 158 -18.82 4.47 28.28
C LEU A 158 -18.08 5.01 27.05
N ALA A 159 -18.20 4.36 25.89
CA ALA A 159 -17.62 4.86 24.63
C ALA A 159 -18.42 6.00 23.99
N ASN A 160 -19.71 6.12 24.32
CA ASN A 160 -20.62 7.13 23.76
C ASN A 160 -20.90 8.29 24.73
N ALA A 161 -20.36 8.24 25.95
CA ALA A 161 -20.42 9.27 26.97
C ALA A 161 -19.25 10.25 26.83
#